data_AF-A0A4S1FGG5-F1
#
_entry.id   AF-A0A4S1FGG5-F1
#
_cell.length_a   1.000
_cell.length_b   1.000
_cell.length_c   1.000
_cell.angle_alpha   90.00
_cell.angle_beta   90.00
_cell.angle_gamma   90.00
#
_symmetry.space_group_name_H-M   'P 1'
#
loop_
_entity.id
_entity.type
_entity.pdbx_description
1 polymer ?
#
loop_
_entity_poly.entity_id
_entity_poly.type
_entity_poly.pdbx_seq_one_letter_code
_entity_poly.pdbx_strand_id
1 'polypeptide(L)'
;MELNYDFEFQSIFPKAVWLVPECKRLLDEVGIAHNMKGNYVTAFVDPATVVALWREPAEFRATLIKAGWSTLPYEGEAAPDKAQFLIPKLLEIHAKVESRAYDAQATKYAVFALFRFTHQLTMGEVLGADGRPTCSPLTQQRMKDARPTSAFDVNKAVTAMVSDLENRAGAEPAAPPAPVKSAAPGPSLLGRVARVFGRRQT
;
A
#
# COMPACT_ATOMS: atom_id res chain seq x y z
N MET A 1 24.54 13.46 15.36
CA MET A 1 23.54 13.57 14.28
C MET A 1 22.19 13.25 14.87
N GLU A 2 21.15 13.96 14.48
CA GLU A 2 19.80 13.81 15.05
C GLU A 2 19.02 12.70 14.35
N LEU A 3 18.01 12.12 15.01
CA LEU A 3 17.06 11.20 14.36
C LEU A 3 16.25 11.91 13.28
N ASN A 4 15.95 11.23 12.18
CA ASN A 4 15.09 11.77 11.13
C ASN A 4 13.63 11.32 11.33
N TYR A 5 12.71 12.26 11.50
CA TYR A 5 11.28 12.01 11.68
C TYR A 5 10.45 12.14 10.40
N ASP A 6 11.09 12.25 9.24
CA ASP A 6 10.43 12.16 7.94
C ASP A 6 9.65 10.83 7.83
N PHE A 7 8.49 10.91 7.19
CA PHE A 7 7.58 9.78 7.05
C PHE A 7 6.97 9.74 5.65
N GLU A 8 6.48 8.57 5.29
CA GLU A 8 5.80 8.30 4.02
C GLU A 8 4.56 7.43 4.27
N PHE A 9 3.67 7.36 3.28
CA PHE A 9 2.50 6.51 3.33
C PHE A 9 2.82 5.12 2.76
N GLN A 10 2.92 4.14 3.64
CA GLN A 10 3.11 2.74 3.26
C GLN A 10 1.79 2.10 2.87
N SER A 11 1.70 1.61 1.64
CA SER A 11 0.56 0.79 1.21
C SER A 11 0.47 -0.54 2.00
N ILE A 12 -0.75 -0.88 2.43
CA ILE A 12 -1.11 -2.16 3.03
C ILE A 12 -1.09 -3.23 1.93
N PHE A 13 -1.91 -3.06 0.88
CA PHE A 13 -1.74 -3.78 -0.37
C PHE A 13 -0.94 -2.91 -1.33
N PRO A 14 0.24 -3.36 -1.81
CA PRO A 14 1.10 -2.56 -2.69
C PRO A 14 0.55 -2.54 -4.12
N LYS A 15 0.92 -1.50 -4.88
CA LYS A 15 0.49 -1.34 -6.29
C LYS A 15 0.70 -2.58 -7.16
N ALA A 16 1.73 -3.38 -6.89
CA ALA A 16 2.02 -4.62 -7.61
C ALA A 16 0.84 -5.61 -7.63
N VAL A 17 -0.01 -5.60 -6.59
CA VAL A 17 -1.22 -6.44 -6.54
C VAL A 17 -2.24 -6.05 -7.62
N TRP A 18 -2.37 -4.75 -7.93
CA TRP A 18 -3.29 -4.27 -8.97
C TRP A 18 -2.76 -4.48 -10.40
N LEU A 19 -1.48 -4.81 -10.56
CA LEU A 19 -0.91 -5.16 -11.86
C LEU A 19 -1.31 -6.57 -12.30
N VAL A 20 -1.81 -7.41 -11.38
CA VAL A 20 -2.37 -8.74 -11.67
C VAL A 20 -3.88 -8.58 -11.93
N PRO A 21 -4.37 -8.83 -13.17
CA PRO A 21 -5.77 -8.56 -13.54
C PRO A 21 -6.81 -9.24 -12.64
N GLU A 22 -6.54 -10.48 -12.23
CA GLU A 22 -7.41 -11.29 -11.37
C GLU A 22 -7.53 -10.68 -9.97
N CYS A 23 -6.39 -10.30 -9.39
CA CYS A 23 -6.33 -9.61 -8.10
C CYS A 23 -7.05 -8.27 -8.18
N LYS A 24 -6.80 -7.47 -9.23
CA LYS A 24 -7.47 -6.18 -9.42
C LYS A 24 -8.99 -6.35 -9.46
N ARG A 25 -9.50 -7.26 -10.29
CA ARG A 25 -10.95 -7.51 -10.41
C ARG A 25 -11.56 -7.90 -9.06
N LEU A 26 -10.91 -8.83 -8.33
CA LEU A 26 -11.34 -9.24 -7.00
C LEU A 26 -11.40 -8.07 -6.01
N LEU A 27 -10.38 -7.20 -6.02
CA LEU A 27 -10.32 -6.03 -5.12
C LEU A 27 -11.36 -4.96 -5.48
N ASP A 28 -11.58 -4.72 -6.78
CA ASP A 28 -12.61 -3.80 -7.26
C ASP A 28 -14.01 -4.27 -6.84
N GLU A 29 -14.29 -5.58 -6.94
CA GLU A 29 -15.58 -6.18 -6.53
C GLU A 29 -15.87 -6.02 -5.04
N VAL A 30 -14.84 -6.09 -4.18
CA VAL A 30 -15.00 -5.88 -2.73
C VAL A 30 -14.89 -4.41 -2.30
N GLY A 31 -14.63 -3.50 -3.23
CA GLY A 31 -14.56 -2.05 -2.98
C GLY A 31 -13.25 -1.57 -2.37
N ILE A 32 -12.13 -2.28 -2.58
CA ILE A 32 -10.79 -1.85 -2.13
C ILE A 32 -10.03 -1.25 -3.31
N ALA A 33 -9.85 0.07 -3.30
CA ALA A 33 -9.04 0.78 -4.28
C ALA A 33 -7.60 0.98 -3.78
N HIS A 34 -6.62 1.01 -4.68
CA HIS A 34 -5.22 1.23 -4.31
C HIS A 34 -5.02 2.56 -3.58
N ASN A 35 -5.61 3.62 -4.12
CA ASN A 35 -5.47 5.00 -3.65
C ASN A 35 -6.47 5.39 -2.54
N MET A 36 -7.19 4.44 -1.93
CA MET A 36 -8.08 4.76 -0.82
C MET A 36 -7.29 5.05 0.45
N LYS A 37 -7.71 6.03 1.26
CA LYS A 37 -7.06 6.36 2.55
C LYS A 37 -6.87 5.13 3.44
N GLY A 38 -7.83 4.20 3.43
CA GLY A 38 -7.78 2.98 4.22
C GLY A 38 -6.69 1.99 3.82
N ASN A 39 -6.10 2.12 2.63
CA ASN A 39 -5.02 1.25 2.14
C ASN A 39 -3.61 1.74 2.54
N TYR A 40 -3.50 2.82 3.33
CA TYR A 40 -2.20 3.38 3.72
C TYR A 40 -2.09 3.50 5.23
N VAL A 41 -0.87 3.34 5.71
CA VAL A 41 -0.47 3.68 7.08
C VAL A 41 0.73 4.61 7.04
N THR A 42 0.88 5.45 8.06
CA THR A 42 2.03 6.35 8.13
C THR A 42 3.24 5.60 8.66
N ALA A 43 4.40 5.70 8.02
CA ALA A 43 5.62 5.01 8.45
C ALA A 43 6.83 5.95 8.36
N PHE A 44 7.67 5.95 9.39
CA PHE A 44 8.93 6.70 9.37
C PHE A 44 9.87 6.15 8.29
N VAL A 45 10.56 7.02 7.57
CA VAL A 45 11.49 6.61 6.50
C VAL A 45 12.78 6.03 7.09
N ASP A 46 13.28 6.65 8.16
CA ASP A 46 14.56 6.30 8.78
C ASP A 46 14.45 5.09 9.73
N PRO A 47 15.13 3.98 9.44
CA PRO A 47 15.18 2.82 10.34
C PRO A 47 15.76 3.14 11.72
N ALA A 48 16.68 4.13 11.85
CA ALA A 48 17.24 4.49 13.16
C ALA A 48 16.19 5.11 14.09
N THR A 49 15.28 5.93 13.55
CA THR A 49 14.13 6.47 14.28
C THR A 49 13.18 5.36 14.75
N VAL A 50 12.91 4.37 13.90
CA VAL A 50 12.07 3.23 14.28
C VAL A 50 12.75 2.36 15.35
N VAL A 51 14.07 2.14 15.26
CA VAL A 51 14.80 1.41 16.31
C VAL A 51 14.81 2.18 17.61
N ALA A 52 14.92 3.52 17.59
CA ALA A 52 14.78 4.35 18.78
C ALA A 52 13.37 4.20 19.38
N LEU A 53 12.32 4.22 18.56
CA LEU A 53 10.93 3.98 18.99
C LEU A 53 10.76 2.61 19.67
N TRP A 54 11.45 1.57 19.20
CA TRP A 54 11.41 0.25 19.82
C TRP A 54 12.10 0.17 21.18
N ARG A 55 12.87 1.19 21.58
CA ARG A 55 13.44 1.31 22.94
C ARG A 55 12.48 1.98 23.93
N GLU A 56 11.44 2.64 23.44
CA GLU A 56 10.42 3.26 24.29
C GLU A 56 9.54 2.20 24.98
N PRO A 57 8.71 2.59 25.96
CA PRO A 57 7.74 1.68 26.56
C PRO A 57 6.74 1.10 25.55
N ALA A 58 6.27 -0.12 25.79
CA ALA A 58 5.29 -0.79 24.91
C ALA A 58 3.97 -0.01 24.79
N GLU A 59 3.56 0.68 25.86
CA GLU A 59 2.36 1.53 25.89
C GLU A 59 2.46 2.69 24.89
N PHE A 60 3.65 3.27 24.75
CA PHE A 60 3.89 4.33 23.78
C PHE A 60 3.76 3.82 22.35
N ARG A 61 4.37 2.66 22.04
CA ARG A 61 4.20 2.00 20.73
C ARG A 61 2.75 1.66 20.43
N ALA A 62 2.02 1.11 21.41
CA ALA A 62 0.60 0.81 21.26
C ALA A 62 -0.24 2.07 20.98
N THR A 63 0.15 3.20 21.55
CA THR A 63 -0.49 4.51 21.30
C THR A 63 -0.22 4.98 19.87
N LEU A 64 1.01 4.86 19.37
CA LEU A 64 1.32 5.18 17.97
C LEU A 64 0.54 4.29 17.00
N ILE A 65 0.46 2.99 17.27
CA ILE A 65 -0.33 2.06 16.44
C ILE A 65 -1.79 2.50 16.39
N LYS A 66 -2.40 2.83 17.54
CA LYS A 66 -3.77 3.35 17.60
C LYS A 66 -3.94 4.69 16.86
N ALA A 67 -2.89 5.49 16.78
CA ALA A 67 -2.85 6.73 16.01
C ALA A 67 -2.61 6.52 14.50
N GLY A 68 -2.49 5.29 14.02
CA GLY A 68 -2.27 4.98 12.60
C GLY A 68 -0.81 5.07 12.15
N TRP A 69 0.13 5.02 13.10
CA TRP A 69 1.57 5.03 12.84
C TRP A 69 2.16 3.63 12.93
N SER A 70 2.84 3.24 11.87
CA SER A 70 3.61 2.01 11.82
C SER A 70 4.79 2.08 12.76
N THR A 71 5.05 0.95 13.42
CA THR A 71 6.27 0.70 14.20
C THR A 71 7.34 0.00 13.35
N LEU A 72 7.18 -0.01 12.02
CA LEU A 72 8.15 -0.46 11.04
C LEU A 72 8.57 0.72 10.15
N PRO A 73 9.80 0.72 9.61
CA PRO A 73 10.20 1.75 8.66
C PRO A 73 9.47 1.57 7.33
N TYR A 74 9.31 2.67 6.59
CA TYR A 74 8.80 2.66 5.23
C TYR A 74 9.63 1.72 4.34
N GLU A 75 8.97 0.78 3.68
CA GLU A 75 9.59 -0.27 2.84
C GLU A 75 9.62 0.10 1.36
N GLY A 76 8.90 1.16 0.96
CA GLY A 76 8.68 1.50 -0.44
C GLY A 76 7.35 1.00 -0.97
N GLU A 77 6.84 1.68 -1.99
CA GLU A 77 5.54 1.34 -2.62
C GLU A 77 5.56 0.01 -3.38
N ALA A 78 6.71 -0.40 -3.91
CA ALA A 78 6.84 -1.65 -4.66
C ALA A 78 6.68 -2.88 -3.74
N ALA A 79 7.20 -2.81 -2.50
CA ALA A 79 7.17 -3.84 -1.46
C ALA A 79 7.13 -5.29 -2.01
N PRO A 80 8.18 -5.74 -2.71
CA PRO A 80 8.16 -6.99 -3.48
C PRO A 80 7.85 -8.22 -2.63
N ASP A 81 8.39 -8.31 -1.42
CA ASP A 81 8.13 -9.42 -0.49
C ASP A 81 6.65 -9.47 -0.08
N LYS A 82 6.03 -8.31 0.12
CA LYS A 82 4.60 -8.19 0.44
C LYS A 82 3.75 -8.62 -0.75
N ALA A 83 4.11 -8.21 -1.95
CA ALA A 83 3.43 -8.63 -3.18
C ALA A 83 3.55 -10.14 -3.41
N GLN A 84 4.74 -10.73 -3.18
CA GLN A 84 5.01 -12.15 -3.29
C GLN A 84 4.15 -12.98 -2.33
N PHE A 85 3.84 -12.46 -1.14
CA PHE A 85 2.91 -13.08 -0.20
C PHE A 85 1.44 -12.91 -0.62
N LEU A 86 1.06 -11.69 -1.01
CA LEU A 86 -0.34 -11.33 -1.25
C LEU A 86 -0.93 -11.91 -2.53
N ILE A 87 -0.18 -11.87 -3.63
CA ILE A 87 -0.69 -12.26 -4.96
C ILE A 87 -1.18 -13.72 -4.95
N PRO A 88 -0.41 -14.73 -4.47
CA PRO A 88 -0.90 -16.10 -4.40
C PRO A 88 -2.17 -16.26 -3.55
N LYS A 89 -2.29 -15.49 -2.46
CA LYS A 89 -3.46 -15.55 -1.56
C LYS A 89 -4.72 -14.96 -2.20
N LEU A 90 -4.57 -13.85 -2.92
CA LEU A 90 -5.68 -13.26 -3.68
C LEU A 90 -6.09 -14.14 -4.86
N LEU A 91 -5.13 -14.78 -5.54
CA LEU A 91 -5.41 -15.76 -6.59
C LEU A 91 -6.14 -17.00 -6.04
N GLU A 92 -5.78 -17.47 -4.85
CA GLU A 92 -6.50 -18.56 -4.17
C GLU A 92 -7.96 -18.18 -3.89
N ILE A 93 -8.20 -16.95 -3.40
CA ILE A 93 -9.56 -16.44 -3.16
C ILE A 93 -10.31 -16.35 -4.49
N HIS A 94 -9.70 -15.75 -5.52
CA HIS A 94 -10.28 -15.61 -6.85
C HIS A 94 -10.67 -16.97 -7.45
N ALA A 95 -9.83 -17.99 -7.35
CA ALA A 95 -10.15 -19.35 -7.80
C ALA A 95 -11.37 -19.94 -7.07
N LYS A 96 -11.55 -19.63 -5.78
CA LYS A 96 -12.75 -20.04 -5.01
C LYS A 96 -14.00 -19.30 -5.46
N VAL A 97 -13.89 -18.05 -5.92
CA VAL A 97 -14.99 -17.31 -6.55
C VAL A 97 -15.37 -17.95 -7.88
N GLU A 98 -14.40 -18.19 -8.75
CA GLU A 98 -14.63 -18.77 -10.09
C GLU A 98 -15.25 -20.17 -10.02
N SER A 99 -14.82 -21.00 -9.06
CA SER A 99 -15.41 -22.32 -8.80
C SER A 99 -16.74 -22.29 -8.04
N ARG A 100 -17.27 -21.10 -7.70
CA ARG A 100 -18.48 -20.89 -6.88
C ARG A 100 -18.41 -21.52 -5.49
N ALA A 101 -17.20 -21.80 -5.00
CA ALA A 101 -16.99 -22.23 -3.62
C ALA A 101 -17.21 -21.07 -2.64
N TYR A 102 -16.92 -19.83 -3.06
CA TYR A 102 -17.24 -18.61 -2.32
C TYR A 102 -18.37 -17.85 -2.99
N ASP A 103 -19.37 -17.47 -2.20
CA ASP A 103 -20.35 -16.45 -2.57
C ASP A 103 -19.76 -15.04 -2.34
N ALA A 104 -20.55 -14.00 -2.65
CA ALA A 104 -20.11 -12.61 -2.49
C ALA A 104 -19.73 -12.26 -1.03
N GLN A 105 -20.45 -12.81 -0.05
CA GLN A 105 -20.20 -12.53 1.37
C GLN A 105 -18.92 -13.21 1.85
N ALA A 106 -18.73 -14.49 1.50
CA ALA A 106 -17.52 -15.25 1.80
C ALA A 106 -16.28 -14.61 1.13
N THR A 107 -16.43 -14.15 -0.11
CA THR A 107 -15.38 -13.42 -0.84
C THR A 107 -14.98 -12.16 -0.09
N LYS A 108 -15.97 -11.33 0.28
CA LYS A 108 -15.76 -10.11 1.05
C LYS A 108 -15.01 -10.40 2.35
N TYR A 109 -15.47 -11.37 3.14
CA TYR A 109 -14.79 -11.73 4.38
C TYR A 109 -13.36 -12.24 4.18
N ALA A 110 -13.12 -13.07 3.16
CA ALA A 110 -11.78 -13.59 2.89
C ALA A 110 -10.80 -12.47 2.52
N VAL A 111 -11.22 -11.53 1.66
CA VAL A 111 -10.38 -10.39 1.29
C VAL A 111 -10.17 -9.44 2.47
N PHE A 112 -11.20 -9.11 3.24
CA PHE A 112 -11.05 -8.25 4.43
C PHE A 112 -10.22 -8.90 5.54
N ALA A 113 -10.29 -10.23 5.69
CA ALA A 113 -9.44 -10.95 6.64
C ALA A 113 -7.96 -10.86 6.22
N LEU A 114 -7.67 -11.05 4.93
CA LEU A 114 -6.31 -10.87 4.39
C LEU A 114 -5.85 -9.42 4.56
N PHE A 115 -6.70 -8.45 4.22
CA PHE A 115 -6.41 -7.03 4.36
C PHE A 115 -6.10 -6.65 5.81
N ARG A 116 -6.93 -7.10 6.76
CA ARG A 116 -6.71 -6.87 8.19
C ARG A 116 -5.39 -7.48 8.64
N PHE A 117 -5.10 -8.71 8.28
CA PHE A 117 -3.83 -9.36 8.62
C PHE A 117 -2.63 -8.56 8.08
N THR A 118 -2.69 -8.13 6.83
CA THR A 118 -1.62 -7.34 6.20
C THR A 118 -1.50 -5.94 6.80
N HIS A 119 -2.62 -5.33 7.22
CA HIS A 119 -2.60 -4.07 7.97
C HIS A 119 -1.84 -4.25 9.29
N GLN A 120 -2.16 -5.29 10.07
CA GLN A 120 -1.47 -5.58 11.33
C GLN A 120 0.03 -5.83 11.13
N LEU A 121 0.41 -6.56 10.08
CA LEU A 121 1.81 -6.72 9.69
C LEU A 121 2.47 -5.38 9.35
N THR A 122 1.81 -4.55 8.52
CA THR A 122 2.35 -3.26 8.07
C THR A 122 2.48 -2.26 9.23
N MET A 123 1.62 -2.35 10.24
CA MET A 123 1.69 -1.55 11.48
C MET A 123 2.77 -2.02 12.46
N GLY A 124 3.30 -3.24 12.28
CA GLY A 124 4.20 -3.89 13.23
C GLY A 124 3.49 -4.43 14.49
N GLU A 125 2.19 -4.71 14.41
CA GLU A 125 1.41 -5.30 15.51
C GLU A 125 1.71 -6.78 15.72
N VAL A 126 2.11 -7.49 14.66
CA VAL A 126 2.37 -8.93 14.72
C VAL A 126 3.80 -9.15 15.21
N LEU A 127 3.94 -9.64 16.45
CA LEU A 127 5.25 -9.87 17.06
C LEU A 127 5.73 -11.31 16.88
N GLY A 128 7.02 -11.48 16.65
CA GLY A 128 7.71 -12.76 16.69
C GLY A 128 7.97 -13.23 18.14
N ALA A 129 8.51 -14.44 18.28
CA ALA A 129 8.85 -15.03 19.58
C ALA A 129 9.92 -14.25 20.35
N ASP A 130 10.71 -13.42 19.65
CA ASP A 130 11.73 -12.54 20.21
C ASP A 130 11.16 -11.19 20.68
N GLY A 131 9.84 -11.00 20.61
CA GLY A 131 9.15 -9.77 20.99
C GLY A 131 9.36 -8.62 20.00
N ARG A 132 9.91 -8.89 18.81
CA ARG A 132 10.14 -7.91 17.73
C ARG A 132 9.05 -8.01 16.67
N PRO A 133 8.79 -6.94 15.90
CA PRO A 133 7.77 -6.99 14.87
C PRO A 133 8.19 -7.93 13.73
N THR A 134 7.24 -8.75 13.29
CA THR A 134 7.39 -9.60 12.11
C THR A 134 7.42 -8.71 10.88
N CYS A 135 8.51 -8.76 10.11
CA CYS A 135 8.71 -7.92 8.94
C CYS A 135 9.49 -8.65 7.85
N SER A 136 9.63 -8.00 6.69
CA SER A 136 10.43 -8.53 5.58
C SER A 136 11.91 -8.70 5.99
N PRO A 137 12.66 -9.64 5.38
CA PRO A 137 14.10 -9.79 5.63
C PRO A 137 14.88 -8.49 5.38
N LEU A 138 14.48 -7.71 4.37
CA LEU A 138 15.07 -6.42 4.07
C LEU A 138 14.87 -5.42 5.22
N THR A 139 13.65 -5.30 5.73
CA THR A 139 13.34 -4.42 6.85
C THR A 139 14.03 -4.85 8.14
N GLN A 140 14.06 -6.15 8.39
CA GLN A 140 14.80 -6.71 9.51
C GLN A 140 16.29 -6.35 9.45
N GLN A 141 16.91 -6.48 8.27
CA GLN A 141 18.32 -6.11 8.05
C GLN A 141 18.55 -4.60 8.24
N ARG A 142 17.69 -3.75 7.66
CA ARG A 142 17.75 -2.29 7.82
C ARG A 142 17.68 -1.87 9.29
N MET A 143 16.78 -2.47 10.07
CA MET A 143 16.65 -2.19 11.50
C MET A 143 17.86 -2.72 12.30
N LYS A 144 18.44 -3.86 11.91
CA LYS A 144 19.63 -4.43 12.57
C LYS A 144 20.88 -3.56 12.36
N ASP A 145 21.04 -3.01 11.16
CA ASP A 145 22.17 -2.18 10.78
C ASP A 145 22.03 -0.75 11.29
N ALA A 146 20.81 -0.32 11.59
CA ALA A 146 20.55 0.99 12.14
C ALA A 146 21.18 1.17 13.53
N ARG A 147 21.75 2.36 13.76
CA ARG A 147 22.35 2.78 15.01
C ARG A 147 21.74 4.12 15.42
N PRO A 148 20.72 4.11 16.29
CA PRO A 148 20.14 5.35 16.79
C PRO A 148 21.19 6.19 17.49
N THR A 149 21.31 7.44 17.07
CA THR A 149 22.27 8.42 17.58
C THR A 149 21.77 9.15 18.83
N SER A 150 20.46 9.10 19.10
CA SER A 150 19.79 9.66 20.29
C SER A 150 18.59 8.80 20.70
N ALA A 151 17.99 9.14 21.85
CA ALA A 151 16.68 8.62 22.23
C ALA A 151 15.57 9.15 21.30
N PHE A 152 14.42 8.48 21.29
CA PHE A 152 13.26 8.92 20.54
C PHE A 152 12.69 10.19 21.17
N ASP A 153 12.44 11.21 20.36
CA ASP A 153 11.95 12.52 20.77
C ASP A 153 10.47 12.62 20.40
N VAL A 154 9.62 12.42 21.40
CA VAL A 154 8.15 12.43 21.23
C VAL A 154 7.67 13.77 20.70
N ASN A 155 8.26 14.88 21.14
CA ASN A 155 7.82 16.21 20.69
C ASN A 155 8.10 16.41 19.20
N LYS A 156 9.25 15.93 18.71
CA LYS A 156 9.57 16.00 17.27
C LYS A 156 8.71 15.06 16.45
N ALA A 157 8.44 13.85 16.95
CA ALA A 157 7.50 12.93 16.31
C ALA A 157 6.10 13.55 16.20
N VAL A 158 5.60 14.19 17.27
CA VAL A 158 4.31 14.87 17.26
C VAL A 158 4.31 16.08 16.33
N THR A 159 5.37 16.88 16.29
CA THR A 159 5.47 18.00 15.33
C THR A 159 5.40 17.49 13.89
N ALA A 160 6.13 16.42 13.55
CA ALA A 160 6.04 15.79 12.24
C ALA A 160 4.61 15.28 11.94
N MET A 161 3.93 14.70 12.93
CA MET A 161 2.54 14.26 12.82
C MET A 161 1.56 15.40 12.55
N VAL A 162 1.73 16.55 13.19
CA VAL A 162 0.84 17.71 13.06
C VAL A 162 1.06 18.44 11.74
N SER A 163 2.30 18.55 11.27
CA SER A 163 2.61 19.16 9.98
C SER A 163 1.97 18.40 8.79
N ASP A 164 1.70 17.09 8.92
CA ASP A 164 0.91 16.31 7.95
C ASP A 164 -0.55 16.78 7.85
N LEU A 165 -1.19 17.07 9.00
CA LEU A 165 -2.59 17.49 9.08
C LEU A 165 -2.79 18.85 8.40
N GLU A 166 -1.85 19.76 8.58
CA GLU A 166 -1.88 21.09 7.95
C GLU A 166 -1.66 21.01 6.42
N ASN A 167 -0.71 20.18 5.98
CA ASN A 167 -0.49 19.92 4.55
C ASN A 167 -1.69 19.22 3.87
N ARG A 168 -2.43 18.39 4.60
CA ARG A 168 -3.67 17.75 4.12
C ARG A 168 -4.88 18.69 4.10
N ALA A 169 -4.96 19.65 5.01
CA ALA A 169 -6.03 20.65 5.02
C ALA A 169 -5.88 21.69 3.89
N GLY A 170 -4.66 21.95 3.42
CA GLY A 170 -4.38 22.81 2.27
C GLY A 170 -4.47 22.13 0.91
N ALA A 171 -4.52 20.80 0.85
CA ALA A 171 -4.72 20.04 -0.38
C ALA A 171 -6.21 19.97 -0.73
N GLU A 172 -6.74 21.07 -1.26
CA GLU A 172 -8.03 21.07 -1.95
C GLU A 172 -8.00 19.93 -3.02
N PRO A 173 -9.03 19.07 -3.11
CA PRO A 173 -9.04 18.03 -4.13
C PRO A 173 -8.93 18.70 -5.48
N ALA A 174 -7.83 18.43 -6.20
CA ALA A 174 -7.62 18.95 -7.54
C ALA A 174 -8.90 18.69 -8.34
N ALA A 175 -9.55 19.77 -8.76
CA ALA A 175 -10.77 19.69 -9.54
C ALA A 175 -10.55 18.70 -10.69
N PRO A 176 -11.49 17.78 -10.94
CA PRO A 176 -11.37 16.87 -12.07
C PRO A 176 -11.07 17.70 -13.32
N PRO A 177 -10.11 17.28 -14.16
CA PRO A 177 -9.77 18.04 -15.35
C PRO A 177 -11.05 18.27 -16.14
N ALA A 178 -11.30 19.53 -16.51
CA ALA A 178 -12.48 19.89 -17.28
C ALA A 178 -12.60 18.96 -18.49
N PRO A 179 -13.81 18.46 -18.83
CA PRO A 179 -13.98 17.58 -19.97
C PRO A 179 -13.41 18.28 -21.19
N VAL A 180 -12.36 17.66 -21.77
CA VAL A 180 -11.77 18.12 -23.02
C VAL A 180 -12.91 18.11 -24.03
N LYS A 181 -13.29 19.30 -24.52
CA LYS A 181 -14.24 19.43 -25.63
C LYS A 181 -13.82 18.45 -26.71
N SER A 182 -14.70 17.48 -27.00
CA SER A 182 -14.49 16.53 -28.09
C SER A 182 -14.23 17.31 -29.37
N ALA A 183 -12.97 17.31 -29.81
CA ALA A 183 -12.64 17.73 -31.16
C ALA A 183 -13.35 16.77 -32.12
N ALA A 184 -13.99 17.34 -33.14
CA ALA A 184 -14.74 16.63 -34.16
C ALA A 184 -13.96 15.42 -34.74
N PRO A 185 -14.66 14.35 -35.17
CA PRO A 185 -14.02 13.10 -35.56
C PRO A 185 -13.18 13.30 -36.83
N GLY A 186 -11.86 13.27 -36.66
CA GLY A 186 -10.89 13.09 -37.75
C GLY A 186 -10.79 11.62 -38.15
N PRO A 187 -10.50 11.30 -39.42
CA PRO A 187 -10.68 9.97 -39.99
C PRO A 187 -9.75 8.92 -39.36
N SER A 188 -10.35 7.81 -38.97
CA SER A 188 -9.74 6.67 -38.28
C SER A 188 -8.60 5.99 -39.05
N LEU A 189 -7.51 5.69 -38.35
CA LEU A 189 -6.33 4.94 -38.79
C LEU A 189 -6.51 3.40 -38.88
N LEU A 190 -7.75 2.91 -38.79
CA LEU A 190 -8.11 1.47 -38.93
C LEU A 190 -8.66 1.12 -40.32
N GLY A 191 -8.36 1.92 -41.34
CA GLY A 191 -8.78 1.72 -42.74
C GLY A 191 -7.64 1.41 -43.73
N ARG A 192 -6.43 1.10 -43.25
CA ARG A 192 -5.22 1.02 -44.10
C ARG A 192 -4.43 -0.29 -43.99
N VAL A 193 -5.09 -1.44 -43.79
CA VAL A 193 -4.46 -2.75 -44.05
C VAL A 193 -5.51 -3.77 -44.53
N ALA A 194 -6.10 -3.53 -45.71
CA ALA A 194 -6.76 -4.57 -46.52
C ALA A 194 -7.24 -3.96 -47.85
N ARG A 195 -6.32 -3.76 -48.82
CA ARG A 195 -6.60 -3.68 -50.26
C ARG A 195 -5.32 -3.35 -51.04
N VAL A 196 -4.35 -4.26 -50.98
CA VAL A 196 -3.35 -4.41 -52.04
C VAL A 196 -3.16 -5.91 -52.20
N PHE A 197 -3.29 -6.40 -53.43
CA PHE A 197 -3.35 -7.81 -53.86
C PHE A 197 -4.74 -8.47 -53.94
N GLY A 198 -5.51 -8.03 -54.94
CA GLY A 198 -5.99 -8.94 -55.99
C GLY A 198 -7.34 -9.65 -55.82
N ARG A 199 -8.35 -9.17 -56.55
CA ARG A 199 -9.12 -10.00 -57.52
C ARG A 199 -10.02 -9.12 -58.40
N ARG A 200 -9.78 -9.17 -59.71
CA ARG A 200 -10.73 -8.81 -60.77
C ARG A 200 -11.87 -9.83 -60.78
N GLN A 201 -13.09 -9.40 -61.08
CA GLN A 201 -13.93 -10.03 -62.09
C GLN A 201 -15.08 -9.09 -62.49
N THR A 202 -15.14 -8.86 -63.81
CA THR A 202 -16.22 -8.35 -64.67
C THR A 202 -16.92 -7.06 -64.29
#